data_AF-A0A9P4JB99-F1
#
_entry.id   AF-A0A9P4JB99-F1
#
_cell.length_a   1.000
_cell.length_b   1.000
_cell.length_c   1.000
_cell.angle_alpha   90.00
_cell.angle_beta   90.00
_cell.angle_gamma   90.00
#
_symmetry.space_group_name_H-M   'P 1'
#
loop_
_entity.id
_entity.type
_entity.pdbx_description
1 polymer ?
#
loop_
_entity_poly.entity_id
_entity_poly.type
_entity_poly.pdbx_seq_one_letter_code
_entity_poly.pdbx_strand_id
1 'polypeptide(L)' 'MPIYQPTPSNPRQRLSLLTHSTLGHDVSAAFKASTLASRPETQNIQETPAPPPSPVDFSFPNTPTEQSGK' A
#
# COMPACT_ATOMS: atom_id res chain seq x y z
N MET A 1 28.84 -38.45 -8.96
CA MET A 1 28.32 -37.18 -8.42
C MET A 1 28.25 -36.19 -9.57
N PRO A 2 27.10 -35.55 -9.87
CA PRO A 2 27.07 -34.54 -10.92
C PRO A 2 27.90 -33.34 -10.48
N ILE A 3 28.76 -32.85 -11.37
CA ILE A 3 29.62 -31.69 -11.14
C ILE A 3 28.77 -30.43 -11.28
N TYR A 4 28.71 -29.62 -10.23
CA TYR A 4 27.98 -28.34 -10.21
C TYR A 4 28.80 -27.32 -11.00
N GLN A 5 28.47 -27.12 -12.28
CA GLN A 5 29.12 -26.11 -13.11
C GLN A 5 28.39 -24.77 -12.91
N PRO A 6 29.03 -23.74 -12.34
CA PRO A 6 28.41 -22.42 -12.22
C PRO A 6 28.30 -21.82 -13.62
N THR A 7 27.11 -21.86 -14.20
CA THR A 7 26.84 -21.16 -15.47
C THR A 7 26.57 -19.68 -15.20
N PRO A 8 27.05 -18.76 -16.04
CA PRO A 8 26.72 -17.35 -15.91
C PRO A 8 25.20 -17.15 -15.93
N SER A 9 24.66 -16.46 -14.93
CA SER A 9 23.22 -16.25 -14.78
C SER A 9 22.69 -15.36 -15.90
N ASN A 10 22.06 -15.96 -16.90
CA ASN A 10 21.32 -15.19 -17.89
C ASN A 10 20.01 -14.69 -17.23
N PRO A 11 19.67 -13.40 -17.29
CA PRO A 11 18.49 -12.84 -16.60
C PRO A 11 17.15 -13.44 -17.09
N ARG A 12 17.13 -14.14 -18.23
CA ARG A 12 15.95 -14.84 -18.76
C ARG A 12 15.96 -16.35 -18.50
N GLN A 13 17.00 -16.88 -17.87
CA GLN A 13 17.12 -18.31 -17.61
C GLN A 13 16.25 -18.69 -16.41
N ARG A 14 15.26 -19.55 -16.68
CA ARG A 14 14.47 -20.18 -15.61
C ARG A 14 15.30 -21.29 -14.97
N LEU A 15 15.54 -21.17 -13.67
CA LEU A 15 16.19 -22.20 -12.88
C LEU A 15 15.20 -23.33 -12.60
N SER A 16 15.68 -24.58 -12.55
CA SER A 16 14.86 -25.76 -12.23
C SER A 16 15.40 -26.47 -10.98
N LEU A 17 14.51 -27.11 -10.23
CA LEU A 17 14.85 -27.81 -8.98
C LEU A 17 15.76 -29.01 -9.20
N LEU A 18 15.67 -29.67 -10.35
CA LEU A 18 16.48 -30.85 -10.68
C LEU A 18 17.97 -30.52 -10.76
N THR A 19 18.30 -29.32 -11.24
CA THR A 19 19.68 -28.87 -11.42
C THR A 19 20.15 -27.91 -10.31
N HIS A 20 19.23 -27.29 -9.57
CA HIS A 20 19.50 -26.31 -8.53
C HIS A 20 18.76 -26.71 -7.25
N SER A 21 19.40 -27.54 -6.41
CA SER A 21 18.78 -28.06 -5.19
C SER A 21 18.42 -26.99 -4.17
N THR A 22 19.14 -25.85 -4.15
CA THR A 22 18.87 -24.72 -3.25
C THR A 22 17.69 -23.86 -3.69
N LEU A 23 17.26 -23.97 -4.95
CA LEU A 23 16.22 -23.10 -5.52
C LEU A 23 14.90 -23.15 -4.73
N GLY A 24 14.52 -24.32 -4.20
CA GLY A 24 13.32 -24.44 -3.37
C GLY A 24 13.40 -23.67 -2.05
N HIS A 25 14.59 -23.65 -1.44
CA HIS A 25 14.87 -22.84 -0.25
C HIS A 25 14.81 -21.35 -0.58
N ASP A 26 15.48 -20.94 -1.65
CA ASP A 26 15.56 -19.53 -2.09
C ASP A 26 14.17 -18.95 -2.43
N VAL A 27 13.34 -19.72 -3.14
CA VAL A 27 11.96 -19.35 -3.46
C VAL A 27 11.13 -19.22 -2.17
N SER A 28 11.24 -20.17 -1.25
CA SER A 28 10.52 -20.13 0.02
C SER A 28 10.94 -18.94 0.88
N ALA A 29 12.24 -18.65 0.92
CA ALA A 29 12.80 -17.49 1.62
C ALA A 29 12.32 -16.18 1.00
N ALA A 30 12.31 -16.07 -0.33
CA ALA A 30 11.79 -14.91 -1.05
C ALA A 30 10.30 -14.67 -0.77
N PHE A 31 9.46 -15.72 -0.74
CA PHE A 31 8.05 -15.58 -0.36
C PHE A 31 7.87 -15.09 1.08
N LYS A 32 8.63 -15.64 2.04
CA LYS A 32 8.61 -15.18 3.44
C LYS A 32 9.11 -13.74 3.58
N ALA A 33 10.14 -13.35 2.83
CA ALA A 33 10.63 -11.98 2.80
C ALA A 33 9.64 -11.03 2.09
N SER A 34 8.88 -11.52 1.10
CA SER A 34 7.86 -10.73 0.42
C SER A 34 6.70 -10.37 1.34
N THR A 35 6.31 -11.22 2.29
CA THR A 35 5.30 -10.84 3.29
C THR A 35 5.80 -9.77 4.25
N LEU A 36 7.12 -9.70 4.49
CA LEU A 36 7.77 -8.62 5.24
C LEU A 36 7.90 -7.33 4.40
N ALA A 37 8.15 -7.44 3.10
CA ALA A 37 8.31 -6.30 2.20
C ALA A 37 6.99 -5.69 1.72
N SER A 38 5.90 -6.48 1.65
CA SER A 38 4.62 -6.07 1.07
C SER A 38 3.50 -5.83 2.09
N ARG A 39 3.75 -5.98 3.40
CA ARG A 39 2.70 -5.75 4.42
C ARG A 39 2.90 -4.41 5.14
N PRO A 40 2.19 -3.34 4.77
CA PRO A 40 2.06 -2.14 5.58
C PRO A 40 1.12 -2.38 6.79
N GLU A 41 1.21 -3.51 7.50
CA GLU A 41 0.31 -3.78 8.66
C GLU A 41 0.63 -2.93 9.90
N THR A 42 1.63 -2.07 9.83
CA THR A 42 1.98 -1.15 10.92
C THR A 42 2.10 0.29 10.45
N GLN A 43 1.73 0.59 9.21
CA GLN A 43 1.36 1.97 8.89
C GLN A 43 -0.01 2.18 9.50
N ASN A 44 0.01 2.67 10.73
CA ASN A 44 -1.07 3.36 11.40
C ASN A 44 -1.48 4.55 10.50
N ILE A 45 -2.20 4.26 9.41
CA ILE A 45 -2.85 5.26 8.58
C ILE A 45 -4.02 5.74 9.45
N GLN A 46 -3.72 6.67 10.35
CA GLN A 46 -4.76 7.42 11.03
C GLN A 46 -5.48 8.21 9.95
N GLU A 47 -6.66 7.73 9.55
CA GLU A 47 -7.56 8.50 8.71
C GLU A 47 -7.77 9.86 9.38
N THR A 48 -7.33 10.91 8.70
CA THR A 48 -7.62 12.27 9.14
C THR A 48 -9.09 12.52 8.83
N PRO A 49 -9.95 12.81 9.84
CA PRO A 49 -11.35 13.09 9.58
C PRO A 49 -11.50 14.23 8.59
N ALA A 50 -12.48 14.14 7.69
CA ALA A 50 -12.76 15.20 6.72
C ALA A 50 -13.08 16.52 7.44
N PRO A 51 -12.66 17.68 6.88
CA PRO A 51 -13.02 18.97 7.45
C PRO A 51 -14.55 19.16 7.45
N PRO A 52 -15.11 19.91 8.42
CA PRO A 52 -16.53 20.22 8.43
C PRO A 52 -16.92 21.02 7.17
N PRO A 53 -18.17 20.89 6.69
CA PRO A 53 -18.66 21.69 5.58
C PRO A 53 -18.62 23.18 5.94
N SER A 54 -18.39 24.03 4.93
CA SER A 54 -18.42 25.48 5.12
C SER A 54 -19.77 25.95 5.66
N PRO A 55 -19.81 26.98 6.53
CA PRO A 55 -21.06 27.55 7.01
C PRO A 55 -21.92 28.01 5.83
N VAL A 56 -23.21 27.68 5.87
CA VAL A 56 -24.18 28.26 4.95
C VAL A 56 -24.53 29.65 5.46
N ASP A 57 -24.20 30.68 4.69
CA ASP A 57 -24.67 32.05 4.96
C ASP A 57 -26.15 32.15 4.60
N PHE A 58 -27.01 31.95 5.61
CA PHE A 58 -28.43 32.28 5.51
C PHE A 58 -28.66 33.79 5.58
N SER A 59 -27.97 34.54 4.72
CA SER A 59 -28.38 35.91 4.39
C SER A 59 -29.47 35.81 3.33
N PHE A 60 -30.72 35.85 3.79
CA PHE A 60 -31.85 36.06 2.88
C PHE A 60 -31.73 37.48 2.31
N PRO A 61 -31.71 37.67 0.98
CA PRO A 61 -31.69 39.00 0.38
C PRO A 61 -33.03 39.75 0.51
N ASN A 62 -33.83 39.47 1.55
CA ASN A 62 -35.03 40.21 1.95
C ASN A 62 -35.61 39.62 3.25
N THR A 63 -35.04 39.97 4.41
CA THR A 63 -35.85 40.06 5.63
C THR A 63 -36.09 41.55 5.89
N PRO A 64 -37.32 42.06 5.83
CA PRO A 64 -37.58 43.39 6.34
C PRO A 64 -37.26 43.36 7.83
N THR A 65 -36.35 44.24 8.26
CA THR A 65 -36.13 44.53 9.68
C THR A 65 -37.44 45.04 10.26
N GLU A 66 -38.19 44.18 10.96
CA GLU A 66 -39.27 44.63 11.83
C GLU A 66 -38.63 45.33 13.03
N GLN A 67 -38.39 46.63 12.88
CA GLN A 67 -38.36 47.53 14.02
C GLN A 67 -39.79 47.66 14.54
N SER A 68 -40.16 46.83 15.52
CA SER A 68 -41.24 47.17 16.44
C SER A 68 -40.63 47.40 17.82
N GLY A 69 -40.18 48.64 18.02
CA GLY A 69 -39.97 49.18 19.34
C GLY A 69 -41.31 49.58 19.93
N LYS A 70 -41.67 48.99 21.06
CA LYS A 70 -42.17 49.67 22.27
C LYS A 70 -42.36 48.67 23.40
#